data_AF-A0A8S3FCX3-F1
#
_entry.id   AF-A0A8S3FCX3-F1
#
_cell.length_a   1.000
_cell.length_b   1.000
_cell.length_c   1.000
_cell.angle_alpha   90.00
_cell.angle_beta   90.00
_cell.angle_gamma   90.00
#
_symmetry.space_group_name_H-M   'P 1'
#
loop_
_entity.id
_entity.type
_entity.pdbx_description
1 polymer ?
#
loop_
_entity_poly.entity_id
_entity_poly.type
_entity_poly.pdbx_seq_one_letter_code
_entity_poly.pdbx_strand_id
1 'polypeptide(L)'
;GARCCSQHLDDDRLTKNAIDKVAPFSIQSKRFSSSDVQLLISRWQILFEQQKRFDFDNPLSLSDDEYQILTSLTKVQFEDLASYLFDSNIRNSSNRSTRTALAILSCKLRLGLSLNILAVLFQLPDKKAVSRSLKTVRTALMTRFVPSNLGFNHITRQEIIDQHTSTMARRLMCDAESNTAIVVIDGTYLYIQVTKKISFF
;
A
#
# COMPACT_ATOMS: atom_id res chain seq x y z
N GLY A 1 2.71 -37.40 17.58
CA GLY A 1 2.49 -36.19 16.78
C GLY A 1 2.03 -36.61 15.40
N ALA A 2 0.93 -36.05 14.90
CA ALA A 2 0.49 -36.29 13.53
C ALA A 2 1.46 -35.58 12.57
N ARG A 3 1.86 -36.27 11.49
CA ARG A 3 2.72 -35.71 10.45
C ARG A 3 1.85 -35.32 9.25
N CYS A 4 1.94 -34.08 8.79
CA CYS A 4 1.30 -33.64 7.55
C CYS A 4 2.31 -33.76 6.40
N CYS A 5 1.92 -34.29 5.24
CA CYS A 5 2.78 -34.33 4.06
C CYS A 5 2.77 -32.98 3.33
N SER A 6 3.91 -32.62 2.72
CA SER A 6 4.11 -31.33 2.04
C SER A 6 3.12 -31.06 0.91
N GLN A 7 2.57 -32.11 0.29
CA GLN A 7 1.58 -32.01 -0.80
C GLN A 7 0.23 -31.43 -0.35
N HIS A 8 -0.03 -31.38 0.96
CA HIS A 8 -1.26 -30.83 1.52
C HIS A 8 -1.09 -29.39 2.01
N LEU A 9 0.13 -28.85 1.91
CA LEU A 9 0.48 -27.52 2.35
C LEU A 9 0.78 -26.62 1.15
N ASP A 10 0.26 -25.40 1.20
CA ASP A 10 0.63 -24.29 0.33
C ASP A 10 1.03 -23.14 1.26
N ASP A 11 2.29 -22.72 1.19
CA ASP A 11 2.90 -21.74 2.11
C ASP A 11 2.66 -22.04 3.61
N ASP A 12 3.00 -23.27 4.04
CA ASP A 12 2.76 -23.80 5.39
C ASP A 12 1.29 -23.83 5.85
N ARG A 13 0.33 -23.62 4.94
CA ARG A 13 -1.11 -23.66 5.22
C ARG A 13 -1.78 -24.84 4.53
N LEU A 14 -2.77 -25.45 5.17
CA LEU A 14 -3.54 -26.51 4.55
C LEU A 14 -4.30 -25.97 3.32
N THR A 15 -4.15 -26.66 2.19
CA THR A 15 -4.93 -26.36 0.98
C THR A 15 -6.42 -26.65 1.20
N LYS A 16 -7.32 -25.96 0.50
CA LYS A 16 -8.78 -26.20 0.58
C LYS A 16 -9.11 -27.68 0.35
N ASN A 17 -8.52 -28.28 -0.68
CA ASN A 17 -8.66 -29.71 -0.98
C ASN A 17 -8.17 -30.62 0.15
N ALA A 18 -7.14 -30.21 0.90
CA ALA A 18 -6.67 -30.99 2.05
C ALA A 18 -7.65 -30.89 3.22
N ILE A 19 -8.21 -29.70 3.49
CA ILE A 19 -9.22 -29.46 4.54
C ILE A 19 -10.47 -30.29 4.27
N ASP A 20 -10.95 -30.31 3.03
CA ASP A 20 -12.15 -31.06 2.65
C ASP A 20 -11.96 -32.60 2.78
N LYS A 21 -10.70 -33.05 2.75
CA LYS A 21 -10.33 -34.47 2.96
C LYS A 21 -10.09 -34.81 4.43
N VAL A 22 -10.11 -33.84 5.35
CA VAL A 22 -10.05 -34.11 6.79
C VAL A 22 -11.41 -34.63 7.25
N ALA A 23 -11.66 -35.91 6.98
CA ALA A 23 -12.77 -36.64 7.56
C ALA A 23 -12.31 -37.30 8.86
N PRO A 24 -13.06 -37.20 9.96
CA PRO A 24 -12.75 -37.95 11.16
C PRO A 24 -12.90 -39.45 10.88
N PHE A 25 -11.78 -40.18 10.86
CA PHE A 25 -11.78 -41.64 10.72
C PHE A 25 -12.47 -42.34 11.91
N SER A 26 -12.51 -41.68 13.07
CA SER A 26 -13.31 -42.08 14.23
C SER A 26 -13.65 -40.86 15.08
N ILE A 27 -14.86 -40.81 15.65
CA ILE A 27 -15.22 -39.78 16.63
C ILE A 27 -14.57 -40.16 17.96
N GLN A 28 -13.35 -39.69 18.17
CA GLN A 28 -12.68 -39.78 19.47
C GLN A 28 -13.04 -38.56 20.31
N SER A 29 -13.92 -38.71 21.30
CA SER A 29 -14.13 -37.67 22.29
C SER A 29 -12.96 -37.65 23.28
N LYS A 30 -12.03 -36.71 23.12
CA LYS A 30 -11.07 -36.37 24.17
C LYS A 30 -11.63 -35.25 25.02
N ARG A 31 -11.60 -35.42 26.35
CA ARG A 31 -11.86 -34.33 27.28
C ARG A 31 -10.59 -33.49 27.39
N PHE A 32 -10.72 -32.18 27.22
CA PHE A 32 -9.63 -31.25 27.50
C PHE A 32 -9.40 -31.19 29.01
N SER A 33 -8.15 -31.35 29.44
CA SER A 33 -7.77 -31.05 30.82
C SER A 33 -7.65 -29.54 31.02
N SER A 34 -7.65 -29.09 32.29
CA SER A 34 -7.41 -27.68 32.62
C SER A 34 -6.09 -27.16 32.02
N SER A 35 -5.03 -27.97 32.04
CA SER A 35 -3.74 -27.65 31.42
C SER A 35 -3.80 -27.54 29.90
N ASP A 36 -4.61 -28.36 29.23
CA ASP A 36 -4.77 -28.27 27.77
C ASP A 36 -5.47 -26.96 27.37
N VAL A 37 -6.49 -26.56 28.14
CA VAL A 37 -7.19 -25.29 27.92
C VAL A 37 -6.26 -24.10 28.18
N GLN A 38 -5.48 -24.13 29.26
CA GLN A 38 -4.49 -23.08 29.56
C GLN A 38 -3.40 -22.98 28.49
N LEU A 39 -2.93 -24.11 27.95
CA LEU A 39 -1.98 -24.12 26.84
C LEU A 39 -2.59 -23.51 25.57
N LEU A 40 -3.86 -23.80 25.29
CA LEU A 40 -4.57 -23.29 24.13
C LEU A 40 -4.78 -21.77 24.23
N ILE A 41 -5.21 -21.30 25.42
CA ILE A 41 -5.38 -19.87 25.72
C ILE A 41 -4.03 -19.13 25.65
N SER A 42 -2.97 -19.67 26.24
CA SER A 42 -1.66 -19.00 26.22
C SER A 42 -1.08 -18.90 24.81
N ARG A 43 -1.26 -19.93 23.97
CA ARG A 43 -0.91 -19.86 22.55
C ARG A 43 -1.74 -18.84 21.80
N TRP A 44 -3.04 -18.74 22.09
CA TRP A 44 -3.91 -17.74 21.48
C TRP A 44 -3.52 -16.32 21.89
N GLN A 45 -3.18 -16.09 23.15
CA GLN A 45 -2.70 -14.79 23.64
C GLN A 45 -1.46 -14.32 22.86
N ILE A 46 -0.48 -15.20 22.66
CA ILE A 46 0.71 -14.89 21.84
C ILE A 46 0.31 -14.54 20.40
N LEU A 47 -0.63 -15.27 19.81
CA LEU A 47 -1.12 -14.99 18.44
C LEU A 47 -1.84 -13.64 18.35
N PHE A 48 -2.63 -13.27 19.37
CA PHE A 48 -3.34 -11.99 19.43
C PHE A 48 -2.38 -10.81 19.69
N GLU A 49 -1.37 -11.00 20.54
CA GLU A 49 -0.34 -9.98 20.81
C GLU A 49 0.51 -9.67 19.58
N GLN A 50 0.71 -10.66 18.69
CA GLN A 50 1.49 -10.50 17.47
C GLN A 50 0.66 -10.03 16.26
N GLN A 51 -0.67 -9.92 16.40
CA GLN A 51 -1.52 -9.55 15.27
C GLN A 51 -1.39 -8.06 14.98
N LYS A 52 -0.67 -7.73 13.91
CA LYS A 52 -0.67 -6.39 13.34
C LYS A 52 -2.06 -6.10 12.79
N ARG A 53 -2.77 -5.13 13.36
CA ARG A 53 -4.10 -4.73 12.87
C ARG A 53 -4.06 -4.26 11.40
N PHE A 54 -2.96 -3.66 10.98
CA PHE A 54 -2.71 -3.22 9.61
C PHE A 54 -1.55 -3.98 9.00
N ASP A 55 -1.76 -5.27 8.77
CA ASP A 55 -0.78 -6.12 8.11
C ASP A 55 -0.98 -6.09 6.59
N PHE A 56 -0.16 -5.28 5.89
CA PHE A 56 -0.17 -5.23 4.44
C PHE A 56 0.67 -6.35 3.81
N ASP A 57 1.42 -7.13 4.58
CA ASP A 57 2.19 -8.28 4.10
C ASP A 57 1.32 -9.53 3.95
N ASN A 58 0.25 -9.65 4.75
CA ASN A 58 -0.71 -10.74 4.65
C ASN A 58 -1.94 -10.34 3.81
N PRO A 59 -2.15 -10.93 2.61
CA PRO A 59 -3.24 -10.55 1.70
C PRO A 59 -4.66 -10.83 2.24
N LEU A 60 -4.75 -11.68 3.29
CA LEU A 60 -6.00 -12.00 3.97
C LEU A 60 -6.27 -11.09 5.18
N SER A 61 -5.34 -10.22 5.57
CA SER A 61 -5.47 -9.42 6.79
C SER A 61 -6.44 -8.25 6.65
N LEU A 62 -6.61 -7.71 5.44
CA LEU A 62 -7.45 -6.54 5.17
C LEU A 62 -8.34 -6.84 3.98
N SER A 63 -9.58 -6.37 3.99
CA SER A 63 -10.53 -6.37 2.86
C SER A 63 -10.16 -5.31 1.81
N ASP A 64 -10.77 -5.38 0.62
CA ASP A 64 -10.52 -4.35 -0.42
C ASP A 64 -11.02 -2.97 0.02
N ASP A 65 -12.17 -2.92 0.70
CA ASP A 65 -12.72 -1.69 1.27
C ASP A 65 -11.75 -1.06 2.28
N GLU A 66 -11.13 -1.85 3.15
CA GLU A 66 -10.10 -1.35 4.08
C GLU A 66 -8.86 -0.82 3.35
N TYR A 67 -8.44 -1.48 2.26
CA TYR A 67 -7.37 -0.97 1.40
C TYR A 67 -7.73 0.40 0.82
N GLN A 68 -8.94 0.57 0.30
CA GLN A 68 -9.39 1.84 -0.28
C GLN A 68 -9.52 2.94 0.78
N ILE A 69 -10.06 2.62 1.97
CA ILE A 69 -10.18 3.58 3.07
C ILE A 69 -8.80 4.08 3.51
N LEU A 70 -7.85 3.17 3.71
CA LEU A 70 -6.53 3.48 4.24
C LEU A 70 -5.62 4.12 3.20
N THR A 71 -5.60 3.59 1.98
CA THR A 71 -4.58 3.91 0.97
C THR A 71 -5.13 4.62 -0.27
N SER A 72 -6.44 4.76 -0.42
CA SER A 72 -7.15 5.15 -1.66
C SER A 72 -6.95 4.25 -2.88
N LEU A 73 -6.34 3.08 -2.69
CA LEU A 73 -6.11 2.10 -3.74
C LEU A 73 -6.89 0.83 -3.44
N THR A 74 -7.38 0.16 -4.48
CA THR A 74 -7.81 -1.24 -4.36
C THR A 74 -6.60 -2.13 -4.08
N LYS A 75 -6.82 -3.38 -3.65
CA LYS A 75 -5.75 -4.37 -3.48
C LYS A 75 -4.94 -4.53 -4.76
N VAL A 76 -5.61 -4.64 -5.91
CA VAL A 76 -4.96 -4.83 -7.21
C VAL A 76 -4.07 -3.63 -7.57
N GLN A 77 -4.58 -2.41 -7.37
CA GLN A 77 -3.80 -1.19 -7.61
C GLN A 77 -2.62 -1.07 -6.65
N PHE A 78 -2.80 -1.48 -5.40
CA PHE A 78 -1.72 -1.50 -4.42
C PHE A 78 -0.63 -2.49 -4.79
N GLU A 79 -0.99 -3.69 -5.25
CA GLU A 79 -0.03 -4.69 -5.75
C GLU A 79 0.74 -4.17 -6.96
N ASP A 80 0.04 -3.55 -7.91
CA ASP A 80 0.65 -2.95 -9.10
C ASP A 80 1.66 -1.88 -8.70
N LEU A 81 1.30 -0.97 -7.79
CA LEU A 81 2.22 0.05 -7.28
C LEU A 81 3.40 -0.56 -6.49
N ALA A 82 3.15 -1.61 -5.71
CA ALA A 82 4.19 -2.32 -4.97
C ALA A 82 5.17 -3.03 -5.92
N SER A 83 4.72 -3.43 -7.12
CA SER A 83 5.54 -4.12 -8.12
C SER A 83 6.77 -3.31 -8.56
N TYR A 84 6.61 -1.98 -8.69
CA TYR A 84 7.70 -1.05 -9.01
C TYR A 84 8.78 -0.96 -7.92
N LEU A 85 8.51 -1.51 -6.73
CA LEU A 85 9.39 -1.42 -5.57
C LEU A 85 10.08 -2.76 -5.24
N PHE A 86 9.73 -3.88 -5.85
CA PHE A 86 10.35 -5.18 -5.51
C PHE A 86 11.85 -5.24 -5.81
N ASP A 87 12.31 -4.59 -6.89
CA ASP A 87 13.73 -4.51 -7.26
C ASP A 87 14.47 -3.32 -6.62
N SER A 88 13.79 -2.55 -5.77
CA SER A 88 14.43 -1.48 -5.04
C SER A 88 15.17 -2.06 -3.83
N ASN A 89 16.42 -1.66 -3.61
CA ASN A 89 17.27 -2.05 -2.46
C ASN A 89 16.74 -1.52 -1.11
N ILE A 90 15.42 -1.51 -0.90
CA ILE A 90 14.78 -1.25 0.38
C ILE A 90 15.08 -2.46 1.26
N ARG A 91 16.03 -2.28 2.17
CA ARG A 91 16.28 -3.28 3.22
C ARG A 91 15.00 -3.48 4.02
N ASN A 92 14.39 -4.65 3.87
CA ASN A 92 13.41 -5.14 4.82
C ASN A 92 14.09 -5.20 6.19
N SER A 93 13.45 -4.63 7.21
CA SER A 93 13.85 -4.87 8.60
C SER A 93 12.88 -5.83 9.24
N SER A 94 13.25 -6.43 10.38
CA SER A 94 12.39 -7.36 11.13
C SER A 94 10.98 -6.81 11.42
N ASN A 95 10.84 -5.48 11.47
CA ASN A 95 9.60 -4.80 11.83
C ASN A 95 8.95 -4.07 10.65
N ARG A 96 9.53 -4.12 9.44
CA ARG A 96 9.05 -3.32 8.31
C ARG A 96 9.43 -3.95 6.97
N SER A 97 8.41 -4.30 6.20
CA SER A 97 8.52 -4.64 4.79
C SER A 97 8.38 -3.41 3.87
N THR A 98 8.76 -3.58 2.60
CA THR A 98 8.46 -2.62 1.53
C THR A 98 6.96 -2.33 1.39
N ARG A 99 6.10 -3.33 1.57
CA ARG A 99 4.64 -3.17 1.48
C ARG A 99 4.09 -2.33 2.62
N THR A 100 4.51 -2.63 3.85
CA THR A 100 4.16 -1.82 5.04
C THR A 100 4.64 -0.38 4.87
N ALA A 101 5.83 -0.16 4.30
CA ALA A 101 6.32 1.18 4.01
C ALA A 101 5.44 1.95 3.03
N LEU A 102 5.04 1.29 1.94
CA LEU A 102 4.17 1.86 0.93
C LEU A 102 2.81 2.21 1.53
N ALA A 103 2.23 1.31 2.32
CA ALA A 103 1.00 1.54 3.04
C ALA A 103 1.10 2.76 3.99
N ILE A 104 2.19 2.91 4.74
CA ILE A 104 2.41 4.09 5.59
C ILE A 104 2.42 5.39 4.77
N LEU A 105 3.06 5.38 3.60
CA LEU A 105 3.06 6.55 2.71
C LEU A 105 1.65 6.84 2.19
N SER A 106 0.95 5.83 1.67
CA SER A 106 -0.40 5.99 1.13
C SER A 106 -1.38 6.47 2.21
N CYS A 107 -1.32 5.91 3.42
CA CYS A 107 -2.09 6.40 4.57
C CYS A 107 -1.76 7.85 4.92
N LYS A 108 -0.48 8.23 4.88
CA LYS A 108 -0.07 9.61 5.16
C LYS A 108 -0.63 10.59 4.13
N LEU A 109 -0.62 10.22 2.85
CA LEU A 109 -1.15 11.05 1.77
C LEU A 109 -2.68 11.11 1.78
N ARG A 110 -3.34 9.98 2.04
CA ARG A 110 -4.80 9.85 2.02
C ARG A 110 -5.47 10.47 3.24
N LEU A 111 -4.97 10.17 4.44
CA LEU A 111 -5.62 10.49 5.71
C LEU A 111 -4.98 11.66 6.44
N GLY A 112 -3.82 12.17 5.97
CA GLY A 112 -3.14 13.31 6.58
C GLY A 112 -2.53 13.05 7.97
N LEU A 113 -2.56 11.81 8.47
CA LEU A 113 -2.26 11.45 9.86
C LEU A 113 -0.86 11.87 10.34
N SER A 114 -0.73 12.25 11.62
CA SER A 114 0.57 12.59 12.20
C SER A 114 1.51 11.38 12.23
N LEU A 115 2.83 11.62 12.25
CA LEU A 115 3.82 10.53 12.31
C LEU A 115 3.70 9.69 13.60
N ASN A 116 3.23 10.30 14.70
CA ASN A 116 2.99 9.58 15.95
C ASN A 116 1.80 8.62 15.81
N ILE A 117 0.70 9.07 15.18
CA ILE A 117 -0.48 8.22 14.94
C ILE A 117 -0.09 7.06 14.02
N LEU A 118 0.65 7.33 12.94
CA LEU A 118 1.13 6.27 12.05
C LEU A 118 2.06 5.29 12.77
N ALA A 119 2.88 5.74 13.72
CA ALA A 119 3.72 4.85 14.51
C ALA A 119 2.87 3.89 15.36
N VAL A 120 1.81 4.40 15.99
CA VAL A 120 0.87 3.58 16.78
C VAL A 120 0.10 2.60 15.89
N LEU A 121 -0.47 3.06 14.77
CA LEU A 121 -1.27 2.22 13.87
C LEU A 121 -0.44 1.07 13.29
N PHE A 122 0.77 1.35 12.82
CA PHE A 122 1.65 0.35 12.21
C PHE A 122 2.58 -0.33 13.22
N GLN A 123 2.37 -0.13 14.52
CA GLN A 123 3.16 -0.73 15.61
C GLN A 123 4.68 -0.52 15.43
N LEU A 124 5.07 0.67 14.98
CA LEU A 124 6.46 1.09 14.84
C LEU A 124 6.96 1.73 16.14
N PRO A 125 8.26 1.59 16.47
CA PRO A 125 8.77 1.99 17.78
C PRO A 125 8.70 3.50 18.03
N ASP A 126 8.84 4.33 16.99
CA ASP A 126 8.79 5.78 17.12
C ASP A 126 8.46 6.49 15.78
N LYS A 127 8.20 7.81 15.87
CA LYS A 127 8.02 8.68 14.69
C LYS A 127 9.24 8.74 13.77
N LYS A 128 10.44 8.45 14.28
CA LYS A 128 11.68 8.46 13.47
C LYS A 128 11.72 7.23 12.56
N ALA A 129 11.22 6.08 13.00
CA ALA A 129 11.03 4.89 12.20
C ALA A 129 10.03 5.14 11.07
N VAL A 130 8.90 5.79 11.37
CA VAL A 130 7.93 6.22 10.34
C VAL A 130 8.58 7.17 9.33
N SER A 131 9.27 8.21 9.81
CA SER A 131 9.92 9.20 8.94
C SER A 131 10.98 8.58 8.02
N ARG A 132 11.85 7.73 8.55
CA ARG A 132 12.80 6.93 7.75
C ARG A 132 12.07 6.10 6.72
N SER A 133 10.94 5.51 7.10
CA SER A 133 10.15 4.67 6.21
C SER A 133 9.60 5.44 5.02
N LEU A 134 8.97 6.57 5.30
CA LEU A 134 8.47 7.50 4.29
C LEU A 134 9.57 7.98 3.36
N LYS A 135 10.74 8.35 3.90
CA LYS A 135 11.88 8.80 3.10
C LYS A 135 12.34 7.71 2.13
N THR A 136 12.54 6.49 2.60
CA THR A 136 12.98 5.37 1.77
C THR A 136 12.02 5.07 0.64
N VAL A 137 10.72 4.91 0.94
CA VAL A 137 9.74 4.56 -0.10
C VAL A 137 9.51 5.71 -1.08
N ARG A 138 9.52 6.96 -0.60
CA ARG A 138 9.46 8.14 -1.47
C ARG A 138 10.64 8.17 -2.45
N THR A 139 11.87 7.96 -1.97
CA THR A 139 13.05 7.94 -2.85
C THR A 139 12.96 6.82 -3.89
N ALA A 140 12.49 5.63 -3.49
CA ALA A 140 12.31 4.52 -4.42
C ALA A 140 11.25 4.82 -5.49
N LEU A 141 10.08 5.35 -5.11
CA LEU A 141 9.04 5.78 -6.04
C LEU A 141 9.52 6.88 -6.99
N MET A 142 10.24 7.89 -6.49
CA MET A 142 10.82 8.95 -7.33
C MET A 142 11.82 8.41 -8.37
N THR A 143 12.44 7.26 -8.12
CA THR A 143 13.45 6.67 -9.00
C THR A 143 12.85 5.65 -9.96
N ARG A 144 11.83 4.89 -9.53
CA ARG A 144 11.32 3.71 -10.26
C ARG A 144 9.92 3.91 -10.82
N PHE A 145 9.06 4.64 -10.11
CA PHE A 145 7.67 4.84 -10.51
C PHE A 145 7.50 6.15 -11.27
N VAL A 146 7.98 7.26 -10.71
CA VAL A 146 7.76 8.61 -11.26
C VAL A 146 8.28 8.73 -12.69
N PRO A 147 9.52 8.35 -13.05
CA PRO A 147 10.02 8.59 -14.40
C PRO A 147 9.22 7.87 -15.50
N SER A 148 8.59 6.73 -15.15
CA SER A 148 7.87 5.88 -16.10
C SER A 148 6.35 6.12 -16.10
N ASN A 149 5.81 6.81 -15.10
CA ASN A 149 4.36 6.95 -14.93
C ASN A 149 3.89 8.38 -14.59
N LEU A 150 4.81 9.31 -14.30
CA LEU A 150 4.50 10.69 -13.90
C LEU A 150 5.48 11.70 -14.51
N GLY A 151 5.06 12.96 -14.64
CA GLY A 151 5.88 14.05 -15.21
C GLY A 151 5.97 14.02 -16.73
N PHE A 152 6.81 14.86 -17.35
CA PHE A 152 6.82 15.01 -18.81
C PHE A 152 7.62 13.93 -19.57
N ASN A 153 8.37 13.09 -18.85
CA ASN A 153 9.26 12.11 -19.49
C ASN A 153 8.53 10.82 -19.92
N HIS A 154 7.38 10.50 -19.31
CA HIS A 154 6.65 9.27 -19.59
C HIS A 154 5.60 9.40 -20.70
N ILE A 155 5.33 10.62 -21.17
CA ILE A 155 4.26 10.90 -22.13
C ILE A 155 4.76 11.85 -23.21
N THR A 156 4.53 11.50 -24.47
CA THR A 156 4.92 12.37 -25.59
C THR A 156 3.86 13.44 -25.87
N ARG A 157 4.26 14.56 -26.48
CA ARG A 157 3.32 15.60 -26.92
C ARG A 157 2.21 15.05 -27.83
N GLN A 158 2.56 14.13 -28.72
CA GLN A 158 1.60 13.54 -29.66
C GLN A 158 0.57 12.69 -28.92
N GLU A 159 1.02 11.92 -27.94
CA GLU A 159 0.17 11.12 -27.06
C GLU A 159 -0.81 11.97 -26.24
N ILE A 160 -0.37 13.15 -25.77
CA ILE A 160 -1.26 14.11 -25.10
C ILE A 160 -2.39 14.56 -26.04
N ILE A 161 -2.05 14.86 -27.29
CA ILE A 161 -3.03 15.32 -28.29
C ILE A 161 -4.00 14.19 -28.63
N ASP A 162 -3.49 12.99 -28.87
CA ASP A 162 -4.28 11.89 -29.39
C ASP A 162 -5.14 11.22 -28.31
N GLN A 163 -4.59 11.05 -27.11
CA GLN A 163 -5.21 10.23 -26.05
C GLN A 163 -5.71 11.03 -24.85
N HIS A 164 -5.14 12.21 -24.56
CA HIS A 164 -5.46 12.98 -23.35
C HIS A 164 -6.16 14.32 -23.59
N THR A 165 -6.42 14.68 -24.85
CA THR A 165 -7.15 15.90 -25.20
C THR A 165 -8.54 15.54 -25.72
N SER A 166 -9.60 15.95 -25.02
CA SER A 166 -10.97 15.66 -25.44
C SER A 166 -11.33 16.46 -26.71
N THR A 167 -12.23 15.91 -27.53
CA THR A 167 -12.78 16.59 -28.71
C THR A 167 -13.41 17.93 -28.36
N MET A 168 -14.03 18.02 -27.17
CA MET A 168 -14.63 19.25 -26.67
C MET A 168 -13.56 20.30 -26.35
N ALA A 169 -12.49 19.92 -25.63
CA ALA A 169 -11.40 20.85 -25.32
C ALA A 169 -10.72 21.37 -26.59
N ARG A 170 -10.52 20.50 -27.60
CA ARG A 170 -10.02 20.90 -28.92
C ARG A 170 -10.90 21.97 -29.57
N ARG A 171 -12.21 21.74 -29.66
CA ARG A 171 -13.14 22.69 -30.31
C ARG A 171 -13.27 24.02 -29.58
N LEU A 172 -13.10 24.04 -28.26
CA LEU A 172 -13.26 25.24 -27.45
C LEU A 172 -11.99 26.10 -27.41
N MET A 173 -10.82 25.46 -27.34
CA MET A 173 -9.55 26.14 -27.06
C MET A 173 -8.64 26.22 -28.29
N CYS A 174 -8.98 25.53 -29.37
CA CYS A 174 -8.18 25.45 -30.59
C CYS A 174 -9.08 25.42 -31.83
N ASP A 175 -8.49 25.65 -33.00
CA ASP A 175 -9.18 25.42 -34.28
C ASP A 175 -9.27 23.90 -34.55
N ALA A 176 -10.34 23.43 -35.20
CA ALA A 176 -10.70 22.01 -35.28
C ALA A 176 -9.63 21.07 -35.87
N GLU A 177 -8.62 21.61 -36.57
CA GLU A 177 -7.47 20.88 -37.14
C GLU A 177 -6.19 20.96 -36.28
N SER A 178 -6.28 21.42 -35.03
CA SER A 178 -5.09 21.78 -34.27
C SER A 178 -4.27 20.58 -33.80
N ASN A 179 -3.01 20.53 -34.25
CA ASN A 179 -1.92 19.81 -33.60
C ASN A 179 -1.49 20.55 -32.32
N THR A 180 -2.40 20.76 -31.35
CA THR A 180 -2.15 21.55 -30.14
C THR A 180 -2.40 20.72 -28.89
N ALA A 181 -1.39 20.61 -28.03
CA ALA A 181 -1.52 19.98 -26.72
C ALA A 181 -2.13 20.98 -25.73
N ILE A 182 -3.21 20.57 -25.06
CA ILE A 182 -3.85 21.37 -24.01
C ILE A 182 -3.40 20.84 -22.65
N VAL A 183 -2.84 21.73 -21.83
CA VAL A 183 -2.35 21.37 -20.48
C VAL A 183 -3.13 22.18 -19.45
N VAL A 184 -3.68 21.49 -18.45
CA VAL A 184 -4.28 22.12 -17.28
C VAL A 184 -3.28 22.05 -16.14
N ILE A 185 -2.84 23.21 -15.66
CA ILE A 185 -1.90 23.33 -14.55
C ILE A 185 -2.68 23.82 -13.34
N ASP A 186 -2.88 22.94 -12.36
CA ASP A 186 -3.41 23.34 -11.07
C ASP A 186 -2.32 23.99 -10.22
N GLY A 187 -2.52 25.27 -9.89
CA GLY A 187 -1.61 26.11 -9.13
C GLY A 187 -1.80 26.07 -7.62
N THR A 188 -2.51 25.08 -7.05
CA THR A 188 -2.88 25.02 -5.62
C THR A 188 -1.70 25.19 -4.64
N TYR A 189 -0.46 24.91 -5.06
CA TYR A 189 0.75 25.11 -4.24
C TYR A 189 1.81 26.01 -4.89
N LEU A 190 1.44 26.79 -5.91
CA LEU A 190 2.34 27.78 -6.48
C LEU A 190 2.50 28.94 -5.50
N TYR A 191 3.71 29.09 -4.96
CA TYR A 191 4.08 30.26 -4.18
C TYR A 191 4.24 31.45 -5.13
N ILE A 192 3.22 32.32 -5.19
CA ILE A 192 3.29 33.57 -5.95
C ILE A 192 3.94 34.62 -5.04
N GLN A 193 5.20 34.93 -5.29
CA GLN A 193 5.89 36.02 -4.61
C GLN A 193 5.34 37.35 -5.10
N VAL A 194 4.46 37.97 -4.31
CA VAL A 194 3.99 39.34 -4.59
C VAL A 194 5.07 40.32 -4.14
N THR A 195 5.74 40.98 -5.09
CA THR A 195 6.66 42.09 -4.79
C THR A 195 5.86 43.25 -4.19
N LYS A 196 6.05 43.55 -2.90
CA LYS A 196 5.54 44.79 -2.30
C LYS A 196 6.28 45.99 -2.90
N LYS A 197 5.70 46.65 -3.90
CA LYS A 197 5.97 48.07 -4.13
C LYS A 197 4.95 48.88 -3.34
N ILE A 198 5.28 49.18 -2.09
CA ILE A 198 4.68 50.32 -1.39
C ILE A 198 5.79 51.38 -1.36
N SER A 199 5.77 52.27 -2.35
CA SER A 199 6.45 53.55 -2.30
C SER A 199 5.37 54.61 -2.16
N PHE A 200 5.13 55.06 -0.93
CA PHE A 200 4.45 56.33 -0.69
C PHE A 200 5.49 57.43 -0.96
N PHE A 201 5.22 58.26 -1.97
CA PHE A 201 5.76 59.62 -2.07
C PHE A 201 4.74 60.57 -1.44
#